data_AF-A0A819HRJ6-F1
#
_entry.id   AF-A0A819HRJ6-F1
#
_cell.length_a   1.000
_cell.length_b   1.000
_cell.length_c   1.000
_cell.angle_alpha   90.00
_cell.angle_beta   90.00
_cell.angle_gamma   90.00
#
_symmetry.space_group_name_H-M   'P 1'
#
loop_
_entity.id
_entity.type
_entity.pdbx_description
1 polymer ?
#
loop_
_entity_poly.entity_id
_entity_poly.type
_entity_poly.pdbx_seq_one_letter_code
_entity_poly.pdbx_strand_id
1 'polypeptide(L)'
;MEKTAELIRNKDIVLLIGVTGCGKSTTVQFLAGAKMKETKVAIVPGKFLDHIEMCEPIKNPGLIHITTSPYCRSETRYVVPVTVSLQDIFGLDDTGEIIFCDTPGFDDTSGPEVDMFV
;
A
#
# COMPACT_ATOMS: atom_id res chain seq x y z
N MET A 1 6.06 -4.12 14.98
CA MET A 1 6.28 -2.66 15.14
C MET A 1 7.75 -2.31 15.28
N GLU A 2 8.50 -2.98 16.16
CA GLU A 2 9.92 -2.68 16.42
C GLU A 2 10.80 -2.71 15.15
N LYS A 3 10.62 -3.72 14.28
CA LYS A 3 11.33 -3.81 12.99
C LYS A 3 11.00 -2.68 12.00
N THR A 4 9.76 -2.17 12.00
CA THR A 4 9.34 -1.07 11.12
C THR A 4 10.01 0.23 11.55
N ALA A 5 10.01 0.52 12.86
CA ALA A 5 10.64 1.71 13.41
C ALA A 5 12.16 1.73 13.16
N GLU A 6 12.83 0.57 13.22
CA GLU A 6 14.24 0.44 12.83
C GLU A 6 14.46 0.66 11.33
N LEU A 7 13.59 0.11 10.49
CA LEU A 7 13.69 0.22 9.03
C LEU A 7 13.61 1.66 8.51
N ILE A 8 12.82 2.52 9.17
CA ILE A 8 12.58 3.91 8.76
C ILE A 8 13.45 4.94 9.50
N ARG A 9 14.18 4.52 10.54
CA ARG A 9 14.98 5.44 11.36
C ARG A 9 16.07 6.09 10.52
N ASN A 10 16.14 7.43 10.57
CA ASN A 10 17.13 8.26 9.85
C ASN A 10 17.10 8.08 8.32
N LYS A 11 15.96 7.68 7.75
CA LYS A 11 15.76 7.59 6.30
C LYS A 11 14.69 8.56 5.84
N ASP A 12 14.79 8.98 4.59
CA ASP A 12 13.73 9.74 3.94
C ASP A 12 12.55 8.81 3.65
N ILE A 13 11.38 9.20 4.17
CA ILE A 13 10.15 8.44 4.03
C ILE A 13 9.05 9.29 3.39
N VAL A 14 8.19 8.63 2.63
CA VAL A 14 6.94 9.18 2.13
C VAL A 14 5.78 8.50 2.85
N LEU A 15 5.05 9.27 3.65
CA LEU A 15 3.89 8.78 4.38
C LEU A 15 2.60 9.14 3.64
N LEU A 16 1.79 8.15 3.31
CA LEU A 16 0.50 8.34 2.64
C LEU A 16 -0.61 8.35 3.68
N ILE A 17 -1.32 9.47 3.82
CA ILE A 17 -2.40 9.64 4.81
C ILE A 17 -3.72 9.89 4.07
N GLY A 18 -4.80 9.26 4.53
CA GLY A 18 -6.13 9.43 3.97
C GLY A 18 -7.11 8.35 4.45
N VAL A 19 -8.40 8.54 4.16
CA VAL A 19 -9.47 7.61 4.54
C VAL A 19 -9.37 6.27 3.80
N THR A 20 -10.06 5.24 4.30
CA THR A 20 -10.16 3.94 3.62
C THR A 20 -10.76 4.10 2.22
N GLY A 21 -10.18 3.40 1.23
CA GLY A 21 -10.64 3.46 -0.16
C GLY A 21 -10.14 4.67 -0.96
N CYS A 22 -9.32 5.57 -0.41
CA CYS A 22 -8.77 6.70 -1.17
C CYS A 22 -7.55 6.33 -2.06
N GLY A 23 -7.18 5.05 -2.11
CA GLY A 23 -6.15 4.53 -3.02
C GLY A 23 -4.72 4.46 -2.48
N LYS A 24 -4.47 4.67 -1.19
CA LYS A 24 -3.11 4.63 -0.59
C LYS A 24 -2.32 3.37 -0.96
N SER A 25 -2.86 2.20 -0.62
CA SER A 25 -2.22 0.91 -0.88
C SER A 25 -2.05 0.65 -2.37
N THR A 26 -3.02 1.08 -3.19
CA THR A 26 -2.94 1.03 -4.65
C THR A 26 -1.81 1.89 -5.19
N THR A 27 -1.62 3.09 -4.65
CA THR A 27 -0.52 3.99 -4.99
C THR A 27 0.83 3.39 -4.61
N VAL A 28 0.97 2.81 -3.41
CA VAL A 28 2.24 2.15 -3.02
C VAL A 28 2.56 0.96 -3.93
N GLN A 29 1.56 0.13 -4.27
CA GLN A 29 1.75 -0.97 -5.21
C GLN A 29 2.25 -0.46 -6.57
N PHE A 30 1.61 0.57 -7.11
CA PHE A 30 2.01 1.15 -8.39
C PHE A 30 3.44 1.72 -8.35
N LEU A 31 3.76 2.52 -7.33
CA LEU A 31 5.09 3.13 -7.19
C LEU A 31 6.20 2.11 -6.94
N ALA A 32 5.89 0.98 -6.31
CA ALA A 32 6.83 -0.12 -6.10
C ALA A 32 6.96 -1.07 -7.31
N GLY A 33 6.44 -0.67 -8.48
CA GLY A 33 6.64 -1.36 -9.75
C GLY A 33 5.65 -2.49 -10.02
N ALA A 34 4.52 -2.57 -9.29
CA ALA A 34 3.46 -3.50 -9.64
C ALA A 34 2.79 -3.06 -10.95
N LYS A 35 2.57 -4.01 -11.87
CA LYS A 35 1.74 -3.75 -13.04
C LYS A 35 0.28 -3.91 -12.65
N MET A 36 -0.51 -2.89 -12.97
CA MET A 36 -1.91 -2.80 -12.60
C MET A 36 -2.79 -2.99 -13.84
N LYS A 37 -3.97 -3.59 -13.66
CA LYS A 37 -5.02 -3.63 -14.68
C LYS A 37 -6.37 -3.30 -14.06
N GLU A 38 -7.23 -2.71 -14.86
CA GLU A 38 -8.63 -2.53 -14.51
C GLU A 38 -9.38 -3.84 -14.77
N THR A 39 -10.17 -4.27 -13.79
CA THR A 39 -10.92 -5.52 -13.81
C THR A 39 -12.33 -5.29 -13.26
N LYS A 40 -13.24 -6.21 -13.58
CA LYS A 40 -14.61 -6.20 -13.05
C LYS A 40 -14.79 -7.39 -12.10
N VAL A 41 -14.97 -7.09 -10.83
CA VAL A 41 -15.19 -8.11 -9.79
C VAL A 41 -16.70 -8.31 -9.62
N ALA A 42 -17.18 -9.52 -9.89
CA ALA A 42 -18.57 -9.89 -9.63
C ALA A 42 -18.80 -10.00 -8.12
N ILE A 43 -19.79 -9.27 -7.61
CA ILE A 43 -20.16 -9.31 -6.17
C ILE A 43 -21.41 -10.17 -5.97
N VAL A 44 -22.38 -9.99 -6.86
CA VAL A 44 -23.60 -10.81 -6.93
C VAL A 44 -23.94 -11.03 -8.40
N PRO A 45 -24.76 -12.04 -8.75
CA PRO A 45 -25.17 -12.27 -10.13
C PRO A 45 -25.71 -10.98 -10.77
N GLY A 46 -25.09 -10.55 -11.87
CA GLY A 46 -25.47 -9.34 -12.61
C GLY A 46 -24.95 -8.00 -12.04
N LYS A 47 -24.19 -8.00 -10.93
CA LYS A 47 -23.60 -6.78 -10.36
C LYS A 47 -22.08 -6.92 -10.20
N PHE A 48 -21.37 -5.96 -10.77
CA PHE A 48 -19.92 -5.90 -10.79
C PHE A 48 -19.45 -4.59 -10.14
N LEU A 49 -18.25 -4.61 -9.56
CA LEU A 49 -17.49 -3.39 -9.25
C LEU A 49 -16.24 -3.34 -10.11
N ASP A 50 -15.88 -2.12 -10.52
CA ASP A 50 -14.60 -1.85 -11.14
C ASP A 50 -13.51 -1.88 -10.05
N HIS A 51 -12.39 -2.52 -10.36
CA HIS A 51 -11.29 -2.72 -9.43
C HIS A 51 -9.96 -2.63 -10.17
N ILE A 52 -8.96 -2.06 -9.50
CA ILE A 52 -7.58 -2.05 -9.98
C ILE A 52 -6.85 -3.18 -9.27
N GLU A 53 -6.55 -4.25 -10.01
CA GLU A 53 -5.82 -5.41 -9.50
C GLU A 53 -4.40 -5.49 -10.07
N MET A 54 -3.50 -6.13 -9.33
CA MET A 54 -2.17 -6.48 -9.82
C MET A 54 -2.27 -7.58 -10.89
N CYS A 55 -1.56 -7.42 -12.01
CA CYS A 55 -1.63 -8.37 -13.13
C CYS A 55 -0.38 -9.24 -13.30
N GLU A 56 0.72 -8.92 -12.61
CA GLU A 56 1.98 -9.67 -12.67
C GLU A 56 2.49 -10.06 -11.27
N PRO A 57 3.33 -11.11 -11.17
CA PRO A 57 3.97 -11.47 -9.91
C PRO A 57 4.79 -10.32 -9.35
N ILE A 58 4.71 -10.17 -8.03
CA ILE A 58 5.42 -9.15 -7.27
C ILE A 58 6.94 -9.30 -7.50
N LYS A 59 7.56 -8.25 -8.07
CA LYS A 59 9.02 -8.17 -8.21
C LYS A 59 9.68 -7.63 -6.94
N ASN A 60 9.01 -6.74 -6.21
CA ASN A 60 9.52 -6.13 -5.00
C ASN A 60 9.02 -6.89 -3.75
N PRO A 61 9.88 -7.58 -2.98
CA PRO A 61 9.47 -8.35 -1.81
C PRO A 61 8.80 -7.50 -0.71
N GLY A 62 9.00 -6.18 -0.69
CA GLY A 62 8.30 -5.27 0.22
C GLY A 62 6.78 -5.22 0.00
N LEU A 63 6.30 -5.60 -1.19
CA LEU A 63 4.87 -5.62 -1.52
C LEU A 63 4.13 -6.86 -1.03
N ILE A 64 4.82 -7.88 -0.51
CA ILE A 64 4.19 -9.12 -0.02
C ILE A 64 3.15 -8.84 1.09
N HIS A 65 3.35 -7.76 1.84
CA HIS A 65 2.48 -7.36 2.93
C HIS A 65 1.43 -6.31 2.56
N ILE A 66 1.38 -5.85 1.30
CA ILE A 66 0.37 -4.89 0.83
C ILE A 66 -0.64 -5.59 -0.06
N THR A 67 -1.87 -5.70 0.45
CA THR A 67 -3.00 -6.27 -0.29
C THR A 67 -3.93 -5.15 -0.74
N THR A 68 -4.42 -5.23 -1.98
CA THR A 68 -5.49 -4.37 -2.50
C THR A 68 -6.79 -5.17 -2.58
N SER A 69 -7.90 -4.50 -2.31
CA SER A 69 -9.23 -5.11 -2.29
C SER A 69 -10.22 -4.25 -3.09
N PRO A 70 -11.17 -4.86 -3.84
CA PRO A 70 -12.28 -4.14 -4.47
C PRO A 70 -13.30 -3.61 -3.46
N TYR A 71 -13.20 -4.05 -2.20
CA TYR A 71 -14.04 -3.61 -1.12
C TYR A 71 -13.32 -2.51 -0.33
N CYS A 72 -14.03 -1.42 0.00
CA CYS A 72 -13.56 -0.40 0.95
C CYS A 72 -13.54 -0.96 2.39
N ARG A 73 -12.74 -1.99 2.62
CA ARG A 73 -12.47 -2.57 3.94
C ARG A 73 -10.98 -2.58 4.17
N SER A 74 -10.61 -2.29 5.40
CA SER A 74 -9.21 -2.08 5.75
C SER A 74 -8.53 -3.39 6.04
N GLU A 75 -7.66 -3.76 5.10
CA GLU A 75 -6.77 -4.90 5.21
C GLU A 75 -5.44 -4.51 5.90
N THR A 76 -5.07 -3.21 5.87
CA THR A 76 -3.84 -2.68 6.48
C THR A 76 -4.08 -2.31 7.95
N ARG A 77 -3.65 -3.18 8.87
CA ARG A 77 -3.75 -2.95 10.35
C ARG A 77 -2.57 -2.18 10.95
N TYR A 78 -1.47 -2.04 10.23
CA TYR A 78 -0.23 -1.41 10.70
C TYR A 78 0.45 -0.66 9.57
N VAL A 79 1.31 0.30 9.90
CA VAL A 79 2.13 0.99 8.90
C VAL A 79 3.09 -0.01 8.25
N VAL A 80 2.96 -0.18 6.93
CA VAL A 80 3.81 -1.09 6.14
C VAL A 80 4.82 -0.25 5.33
N PRO A 81 6.12 -0.33 5.65
CA PRO A 81 7.16 0.31 4.85
C PRO A 81 7.47 -0.54 3.60
N VAL A 82 7.56 0.10 2.45
CA VAL A 82 7.99 -0.49 1.18
C VAL A 82 9.14 0.34 0.64
N THR A 83 10.33 -0.27 0.62
CA THR A 83 11.51 0.32 0.01
C THR A 83 11.43 0.15 -1.50
N VAL A 84 11.65 1.24 -2.23
CA VAL A 84 11.68 1.28 -3.69
C VAL A 84 12.96 1.97 -4.14
N SER A 85 13.64 1.38 -5.12
CA SER A 85 14.80 2.01 -5.74
C SER A 85 14.35 3.21 -6.58
N LEU A 86 15.03 4.34 -6.47
CA LEU A 86 14.74 5.51 -7.30
C LEU A 86 14.89 5.19 -8.80
N GLN A 87 15.75 4.23 -9.14
CA GLN A 87 15.92 3.76 -10.51
C GLN A 87 14.65 3.15 -11.10
N ASP A 88 13.85 2.49 -10.26
CA ASP A 88 12.60 1.85 -10.67
C ASP A 88 11.49 2.88 -10.95
N ILE A 89 11.62 4.10 -10.41
CA ILE A 89 10.62 5.17 -10.52
C ILE A 89 11.03 6.21 -11.58
N PHE A 90 12.27 6.69 -11.52
CA PHE A 90 12.74 7.85 -12.29
C PHE A 90 13.70 7.48 -13.44
N GLY A 91 14.31 6.28 -13.41
CA GLY A 91 15.21 5.77 -14.45
C GLY A 91 16.65 5.54 -13.95
N LEU A 92 17.48 4.94 -14.81
CA LEU A 92 18.81 4.41 -14.43
C LEU A 92 19.79 5.42 -13.84
N ASP A 93 19.60 6.71 -14.10
CA ASP A 93 20.49 7.79 -13.66
C ASP A 93 20.25 8.20 -12.19
N ASP A 94 19.11 7.85 -11.61
CA ASP A 94 18.73 8.21 -10.24
C ASP A 94 19.09 7.10 -9.24
N THR A 95 20.18 7.28 -8.50
CA THR A 95 20.64 6.32 -7.49
C THR A 95 20.05 6.64 -6.11
N GLY A 96 19.55 5.63 -5.40
CA GLY A 96 19.06 5.77 -4.03
C GLY A 96 17.81 4.94 -3.79
N GLU A 97 17.31 5.01 -2.56
CA GLU A 97 16.09 4.30 -2.16
C GLU A 97 15.15 5.27 -1.45
N ILE A 98 13.86 5.11 -1.69
CA ILE A 98 12.79 5.82 -0.98
C ILE A 98 11.89 4.79 -0.29
N ILE A 99 11.42 5.12 0.91
CA ILE A 99 10.51 4.24 1.64
C ILE A 99 9.10 4.83 1.64
N PHE A 100 8.18 4.15 0.99
CA PHE A 100 6.74 4.45 1.08
C PHE A 100 6.14 3.76 2.28
N CYS A 101 5.38 4.48 3.09
CA CYS A 101 4.68 3.91 4.23
C CYS A 101 3.17 3.92 3.94
N ASP A 102 2.61 2.74 3.69
CA ASP A 102 1.14 2.56 3.62
C ASP A 102 0.57 2.54 5.03
N THR A 103 -0.40 3.40 5.31
CA THR A 103 -1.04 3.50 6.63
C THR A 103 -2.44 2.88 6.59
N PRO A 104 -2.96 2.45 7.76
CA PRO A 104 -4.39 2.22 7.93
C PRO A 104 -5.21 3.44 7.47
N GLY A 105 -6.47 3.22 7.11
CA GLY A 105 -7.36 4.33 6.80
C GLY A 105 -7.65 5.16 8.05
N PHE A 106 -7.53 6.48 7.91
CA PHE A 106 -8.01 7.40 8.95
C PHE A 106 -9.53 7.18 9.12
N ASP A 107 -9.97 6.97 10.37
CA ASP A 107 -11.35 6.57 10.77
C ASP A 107 -11.68 5.07 10.62
N ASP A 108 -10.66 4.21 10.57
CA ASP A 108 -10.88 2.76 10.63
C ASP A 108 -11.26 2.28 12.04
N THR A 109 -12.45 1.68 12.13
CA THR A 109 -12.94 0.92 13.30
C THR A 109 -12.12 -0.35 13.63
N SER A 110 -10.98 -0.56 12.97
CA SER A 110 -10.09 -1.72 13.13
C SER A 110 -8.60 -1.35 13.12
N GLY A 111 -8.26 -0.05 13.13
CA GLY A 111 -6.89 0.44 13.29
C GLY A 111 -6.43 0.46 14.76
N PRO A 112 -5.12 0.60 15.03
CA PRO A 112 -4.58 0.71 16.40
C PRO A 112 -5.07 1.95 17.16
N GLU A 113 -5.77 2.87 16.48
CA GLU A 113 -6.48 4.00 17.08
C GLU A 113 -7.69 3.59 17.94
N VAL A 114 -8.16 2.34 17.85
CA VAL A 114 -9.14 1.77 18.81
C VAL A 114 -8.45 1.33 20.13
N ASP A 115 -7.13 1.12 20.15
CA ASP A 115 -6.36 0.71 21.33
C ASP A 115 -5.73 1.90 22.11
N MET A 116 -5.99 3.15 21.72
CA MET A 116 -5.54 4.33 22.48
C MET A 116 -6.49 4.76 23.62
N PHE A 117 -7.57 3.98 23.86
CA PHE A 117 -8.51 4.18 24.96
C PHE A 117 -8.71 2.91 25.79
N VAL A 118 -7.65 2.36 26.39
CA VAL A 118 -7.75 1.50 27.58
C VAL A 118 -6.58 1.74 28.52
#